data_AF-A0A359LLP3-F1
#
_entry.id   AF-A0A359LLP3-F1
#
_cell.length_a   1.000
_cell.length_b   1.000
_cell.length_c   1.000
_cell.angle_alpha   90.00
_cell.angle_beta   90.00
_cell.angle_gamma   90.00
#
_symmetry.space_group_name_H-M   'P 1'
#
loop_
_entity.id
_entity.type
_entity.pdbx_description
1 polymer ?
#
loop_
_entity_poly.entity_id
_entity_poly.type
_entity_poly.pdbx_seq_one_letter_code
_entity_poly.pdbx_strand_id
1 'polypeptide(L)' 'MAVCKECKNFKPLKQSDLDYAKGKGDCFLPQQDEKCKYWTAKPVKEDMTACDRFEKK' A
#
# COMPACT_ATOMS: atom_id res chain seq x y z
N MET A 1 7.12 14.43 -7.94
CA MET A 1 5.86 13.64 -7.99
C MET A 1 5.85 12.76 -6.77
N ALA A 2 4.74 12.68 -6.05
CA ALA A 2 4.65 11.77 -4.92
C ALA A 2 4.66 10.31 -5.40
N VAL A 3 5.31 9.43 -4.66
CA VAL A 3 5.34 7.99 -4.94
C VAL A 3 4.67 7.18 -3.82
N CYS A 4 4.31 5.94 -4.12
CA CYS A 4 3.69 5.02 -3.15
C CYS A 4 4.50 4.87 -1.86
N LYS A 5 5.84 4.91 -1.93
CA LYS A 5 6.72 4.84 -0.74
C LYS A 5 6.39 5.89 0.33
N GLU A 6 5.97 7.07 -0.10
CA GLU A 6 5.68 8.23 0.75
C GLU A 6 4.26 8.20 1.34
N CYS A 7 3.42 7.24 0.92
CA CYS A 7 2.02 7.13 1.31
C CYS A 7 1.85 6.33 2.62
N LYS A 8 1.07 6.83 3.60
CA LYS A 8 0.84 6.17 4.91
C LYS A 8 0.30 4.75 4.81
N ASN A 9 -0.43 4.49 3.72
CA ASN A 9 -1.08 3.23 3.41
C ASN A 9 -0.12 2.20 2.80
N PHE A 10 1.07 2.60 2.34
CA PHE A 10 2.09 1.69 1.81
C PHE A 10 2.90 1.04 2.92
N LYS A 11 2.88 -0.30 2.95
CA LYS A 11 3.67 -1.15 3.84
C LYS A 11 4.69 -1.94 3.00
N PRO A 12 6.00 -1.66 3.13
CA PRO A 12 7.01 -2.43 2.41
C PRO A 12 7.04 -3.88 2.93
N LEU A 13 7.25 -4.82 2.02
CA LEU A 13 7.51 -6.22 2.39
C LEU A 13 8.92 -6.35 2.97
N LYS A 14 9.07 -7.25 3.93
CA LYS A 14 10.35 -7.65 4.53
C LYS A 14 10.94 -8.80 3.73
N GLN A 15 12.27 -8.95 3.75
CA GLN A 15 12.95 -10.06 3.07
C GLN A 15 12.54 -11.45 3.57
N SER A 16 11.98 -11.54 4.78
CA SER A 16 11.45 -12.77 5.36
C SER A 16 10.07 -13.16 4.81
N ASP A 17 9.37 -12.26 4.10
CA ASP A 17 8.05 -12.55 3.54
C ASP A 17 8.18 -13.44 2.30
N LEU A 18 7.27 -14.41 2.17
CA LEU A 18 7.29 -15.42 1.09
C LEU A 18 7.22 -14.80 -0.32
N ASP A 19 6.57 -13.64 -0.44
CA ASP A 19 6.30 -12.95 -1.70
C ASP A 19 7.17 -11.70 -1.89
N TYR A 20 8.27 -11.60 -1.11
CA TYR A 20 9.18 -10.47 -1.13
C TYR A 20 9.82 -10.28 -2.50
N ALA A 21 9.82 -9.02 -2.96
CA ALA A 21 10.69 -8.53 -4.01
C ALA A 21 11.18 -7.14 -3.64
N LYS A 22 12.39 -6.78 -4.07
CA LYS A 22 12.96 -5.45 -3.80
C LYS A 22 12.01 -4.36 -4.31
N GLY A 23 11.67 -3.42 -3.42
CA GLY A 23 10.74 -2.32 -3.70
C GLY A 23 9.27 -2.72 -3.82
N LYS A 24 8.91 -3.96 -3.48
CA LYS A 24 7.51 -4.39 -3.38
C LYS A 24 6.95 -4.08 -2.00
N GLY A 25 5.67 -3.72 -1.97
CA GLY A 25 4.91 -3.53 -0.75
C GLY A 25 3.43 -3.68 -1.02
N ASP A 26 2.64 -3.53 0.04
CA ASP A 26 1.19 -3.59 -0.03
C ASP A 26 0.57 -2.24 0.31
N CYS A 27 -0.42 -1.87 -0.47
CA CYS A 27 -1.28 -0.73 -0.19
C CYS A 27 -2.47 -1.22 0.65
N PHE A 28 -2.48 -0.87 1.92
CA PHE A 28 -3.56 -1.16 2.85
C PHE A 28 -4.52 0.01 2.91
N LEU A 29 -5.70 -0.15 2.30
CA LEU A 29 -6.74 0.89 2.29
C LEU A 29 -7.95 0.43 3.12
N PRO A 30 -8.40 1.23 4.10
CA PRO A 30 -9.66 0.97 4.78
C PRO A 30 -10.81 1.20 3.80
N GLN A 31 -11.78 0.31 3.80
CA GLN A 31 -13.05 0.42 3.10
C GLN A 31 -14.18 0.22 4.10
N GLN A 32 -15.36 0.72 3.76
CA GLN A 32 -16.57 0.52 4.55
C GLN A 32 -17.73 0.29 3.60
N ASP A 33 -18.50 -0.75 3.88
CA ASP A 33 -19.78 -1.00 3.24
C ASP A 33 -20.92 -0.96 4.27
N GLU A 34 -22.12 -1.32 3.84
CA GLU A 34 -23.33 -1.37 4.68
C GLU A 34 -23.24 -2.38 5.83
N LYS A 35 -22.32 -3.35 5.77
CA LYS A 35 -22.15 -4.42 6.76
C LYS A 35 -21.03 -4.10 7.73
N CYS A 36 -19.86 -3.73 7.24
CA CYS A 36 -18.68 -3.54 8.09
C CYS A 36 -17.58 -2.67 7.47
N LYS A 37 -16.60 -2.36 8.31
CA LYS A 37 -15.30 -1.84 7.90
C LYS A 37 -14.35 -3.01 7.61
N TYR A 38 -13.65 -2.93 6.50
CA TYR A 38 -12.65 -3.92 6.10
C TYR A 38 -11.43 -3.23 5.48
N TRP A 39 -10.36 -3.98 5.26
CA TRP A 39 -9.15 -3.47 4.64
C TRP A 39 -8.84 -4.28 3.39
N THR A 40 -8.50 -3.59 2.31
CA THR A 40 -7.96 -4.21 1.10
C THR A 40 -6.44 -4.15 1.15
N ALA A 41 -5.77 -5.26 0.83
CA ALA A 41 -4.32 -5.31 0.62
C ALA A 41 -4.05 -5.49 -0.88
N LYS A 42 -3.52 -4.46 -1.53
CA LYS A 42 -3.15 -4.51 -2.96
C LYS A 42 -1.63 -4.49 -3.12
N PRO A 43 -1.02 -5.43 -3.85
CA PRO A 43 0.41 -5.40 -4.11
C PRO A 43 0.75 -4.22 -5.02
N VAL A 44 1.75 -3.44 -4.63
CA VAL A 44 2.24 -2.24 -5.32
C VAL A 44 3.78 -2.16 -5.24
N LYS A 45 4.37 -1.23 -5.99
CA LYS A 45 5.82 -0.94 -5.93
C LYS A 45 6.08 0.43 -5.31
N GLU A 46 7.21 0.58 -4.65
CA GLU A 46 7.59 1.80 -3.92
C GLU A 46 7.72 3.03 -4.84
N ASP A 47 8.25 2.83 -6.06
CA ASP A 47 8.51 3.88 -7.06
C ASP A 47 7.30 4.19 -7.96
N MET A 48 6.17 3.51 -7.75
CA MET A 48 4.96 3.77 -8.53
C MET A 48 4.42 5.16 -8.20
N THR A 49 4.00 5.90 -9.22
CA THR A 49 3.35 7.21 -9.04
C THR A 49 2.16 7.08 -8.10
N ALA A 50 2.08 7.99 -7.12
CA ALA A 50 1.01 8.03 -6.15
C ALA A 50 -0.37 8.18 -6.83
N CYS A 51 -1.36 7.45 -6.32
CA CYS A 51 -2.74 7.51 -6.81
C CYS A 51 -3.54 8.62 -6.13
N ASP A 52 -4.80 8.78 -6.53
CA ASP A 52 -5.71 9.81 -5.99
C ASP A 52 -6.03 9.65 -4.51
N ARG A 53 -5.78 8.46 -3.94
CA ARG A 53 -5.94 8.15 -2.49
C ARG A 53 -4.64 8.33 -1.71
N PHE A 54 -3.68 9.07 -2.26
CA PHE A 54 -2.42 9.35 -1.61
C PHE A 54 -2.61 10.16 -0.33
N GLU A 55 -2.04 9.69 0.76
CA GLU A 55 -1.99 10.41 2.01
C GLU A 55 -0.57 10.31 2.55
N LYS A 56 0.06 11.47 2.78
CA LYS A 56 1.46 11.55 3.20
C LYS A 56 1.65 10.90 4.59
N LYS A 57 2.74 10.13 4.75
CA LYS A 57 3.19 9.57 6.04
C LYS A 57 3.45 10.64 7.09
#